data_AF-A0A2D6MD38-F1
#
_entry.id   AF-A0A2D6MD38-F1
#
_cell.length_a   1.000
_cell.length_b   1.000
_cell.length_c   1.000
_cell.angle_alpha   90.00
_cell.angle_beta   90.00
_cell.angle_gamma   90.00
#
_symmetry.space_group_name_H-M   'P 1'
#
loop_
_entity.id
_entity.type
_entity.pdbx_description
1 polymer ?
#
loop_
_entity_poly.entity_id
_entity_poly.type
_entity_poly.pdbx_seq_one_letter_code
_entity_poly.pdbx_strand_id
1 'polypeptide(L)'
;MNSRQIRIELLDMQDKMNNHVEYVRAMFEKLFEASTKENELAEKQFVAHTAMTEYVLVSALHSKYKKAFDKAKKTLDSASEGLGLDAEGLAGATVTIHENEVFRFTKKRNQDGTSTLVVDLCTELARLGVEKSLVDKAMKKATKPKRGNTYYEVELVE
;
A
#
# COMPACT_ATOMS: atom_id res chain seq x y z
N MET A 1 57.55 -44.35 -3.75
CA MET A 1 56.23 -44.72 -3.17
C MET A 1 55.81 -46.06 -3.74
N ASN A 2 55.45 -47.01 -2.87
CA ASN A 2 54.90 -48.31 -3.28
C ASN A 2 53.43 -48.13 -3.70
N SER A 3 52.95 -48.87 -4.70
CA SER A 3 51.56 -48.91 -5.19
C SER A 3 50.51 -49.02 -4.07
N ARG A 4 50.85 -49.65 -2.93
CA ARG A 4 50.00 -49.70 -1.74
C ARG A 4 49.77 -48.33 -1.10
N GLN A 5 50.81 -47.50 -1.03
CA GLN A 5 50.75 -46.15 -0.47
C GLN A 5 49.87 -45.24 -1.34
N ILE A 6 50.07 -45.30 -2.66
CA ILE A 6 49.28 -44.56 -3.65
C ILE A 6 47.79 -44.93 -3.54
N ARG A 7 47.49 -46.22 -3.36
CA ARG A 7 46.10 -46.69 -3.19
C ARG A 7 45.43 -46.14 -1.92
N ILE A 8 46.17 -46.05 -0.81
CA ILE A 8 45.65 -45.50 0.45
C ILE A 8 45.37 -43.99 0.30
N GLU A 9 46.28 -43.24 -0.32
CA GLU A 9 46.09 -41.80 -0.56
C GLU A 9 44.93 -41.51 -1.52
N LEU A 10 44.75 -42.34 -2.57
CA LEU A 10 43.61 -42.23 -3.48
C LEU A 10 42.26 -42.48 -2.78
N LEU A 11 42.20 -43.48 -1.87
CA LEU A 11 41.01 -43.75 -1.08
C LEU A 11 40.70 -42.60 -0.11
N ASP A 12 41.71 -42.06 0.57
CA ASP A 12 41.54 -40.91 1.47
C ASP A 12 41.08 -39.64 0.73
N MET A 13 41.60 -39.38 -0.48
CA MET A 13 41.11 -38.29 -1.32
C MET A 13 39.66 -38.52 -1.76
N GLN A 14 39.29 -39.75 -2.10
CA GLN A 14 37.93 -40.08 -2.50
C GLN A 14 36.94 -39.89 -1.33
N ASP A 15 37.32 -40.30 -0.12
CA ASP A 15 36.50 -40.08 1.08
C ASP A 15 36.34 -38.58 1.40
N LYS A 16 37.41 -37.79 1.27
CA LYS A 16 37.35 -36.33 1.42
C LYS A 16 36.45 -35.66 0.38
N MET A 17 36.53 -36.10 -0.88
CA MET A 17 35.65 -35.63 -1.94
C MET A 17 34.19 -35.97 -1.64
N ASN A 18 33.90 -37.21 -1.25
CA ASN A 18 32.55 -37.65 -0.92
C ASN A 18 31.99 -36.82 0.25
N ASN A 19 32.77 -36.61 1.30
CA ASN A 19 32.37 -35.78 2.44
C ASN A 19 32.10 -34.32 2.04
N HIS A 20 32.89 -33.78 1.11
CA HIS A 20 32.68 -32.42 0.62
C HIS A 20 31.43 -32.30 -0.25
N VAL A 21 31.15 -33.30 -1.09
CA VAL A 21 29.92 -33.38 -1.88
C VAL A 21 28.69 -33.46 -0.98
N GLU A 22 28.72 -34.33 0.05
CA GLU A 22 27.62 -34.43 1.01
C GLU A 22 27.43 -33.16 1.83
N TYR A 23 28.52 -32.48 2.22
CA TYR A 23 28.44 -31.18 2.88
C TYR A 23 27.77 -30.11 2.00
N VAL A 24 28.21 -29.99 0.75
CA VAL A 24 27.65 -29.02 -0.21
C VAL A 24 26.18 -29.34 -0.49
N ARG A 25 25.84 -30.63 -0.64
CA ARG A 25 24.45 -31.08 -0.81
C ARG A 25 23.58 -30.68 0.37
N ALA A 26 23.98 -30.98 1.61
CA ALA A 26 23.24 -30.63 2.80
C ALA A 26 23.09 -29.11 2.98
N MET A 27 24.10 -28.34 2.56
CA MET A 27 24.03 -26.87 2.53
C MET A 27 22.98 -26.39 1.54
N PHE A 28 22.94 -26.94 0.32
CA PHE A 28 21.90 -26.60 -0.67
C PHE A 28 20.51 -27.03 -0.21
N GLU A 29 20.34 -28.23 0.34
CA GLU A 29 19.05 -28.70 0.86
C GLU A 29 18.48 -27.74 1.93
N LYS A 30 19.33 -27.22 2.83
CA LYS A 30 18.92 -26.20 3.82
C LYS A 30 18.53 -24.85 3.22
N LEU A 31 19.09 -24.48 2.07
CA LEU A 31 18.70 -23.25 1.36
C LEU A 31 17.34 -23.39 0.66
N PHE A 32 16.87 -24.63 0.44
CA PHE A 32 15.57 -24.93 -0.17
C PHE A 32 14.54 -25.45 0.84
N GLU A 33 14.88 -25.54 2.12
CA GLU A 33 13.92 -25.80 3.18
C GLU A 33 13.01 -24.60 3.34
N ALA A 34 11.90 -24.61 2.59
CA ALA A 34 10.86 -23.59 2.68
C ALA A 34 10.33 -23.54 4.12
N SER A 35 10.66 -22.47 4.81
CA SER A 35 10.15 -22.24 6.16
C SER A 35 8.66 -21.93 6.09
N THR A 36 7.91 -22.29 7.13
CA THR A 36 6.48 -21.94 7.24
C THR A 36 6.24 -20.44 7.08
N LYS A 37 7.20 -19.62 7.54
CA LYS A 37 7.19 -18.16 7.41
C LYS A 37 7.30 -17.67 5.96
N GLU A 38 8.09 -18.35 5.13
CA GLU A 38 8.20 -18.01 3.70
C GLU A 38 6.92 -18.36 2.96
N ASN A 39 6.27 -19.47 3.32
CA ASN A 39 4.97 -19.85 2.76
C ASN A 39 3.88 -18.84 3.14
N GLU A 40 3.84 -18.39 4.41
CA GLU A 40 2.91 -17.34 4.85
C GLU A 40 3.14 -16.01 4.11
N LEU A 41 4.40 -15.64 3.87
CA LEU A 41 4.71 -14.43 3.10
C LEU A 41 4.30 -14.56 1.64
N ALA A 42 4.55 -15.72 1.02
CA ALA A 42 4.15 -15.99 -0.36
C ALA A 42 2.62 -15.95 -0.51
N GLU A 43 1.88 -16.51 0.45
CA GLU A 43 0.42 -16.44 0.48
C GLU A 43 -0.08 -14.99 0.57
N LYS A 44 0.52 -14.18 1.44
CA LYS A 44 0.18 -12.75 1.56
C LYS A 44 0.47 -11.97 0.27
N GLN A 45 1.59 -12.26 -0.39
CA GLN A 45 1.91 -11.65 -1.69
C GLN A 45 0.92 -12.08 -2.78
N PHE A 46 0.51 -13.34 -2.79
CA PHE A 46 -0.52 -13.83 -3.71
C PHE A 46 -1.87 -13.14 -3.50
N VAL A 47 -2.27 -12.92 -2.25
CA VAL A 47 -3.49 -12.18 -1.90
C VAL A 47 -3.40 -10.72 -2.39
N ALA A 48 -2.27 -10.05 -2.17
CA ALA A 48 -2.06 -8.68 -2.65
C ALA A 48 -2.11 -8.59 -4.18
N HIS A 49 -1.46 -9.50 -4.89
CA HIS A 49 -1.49 -9.56 -6.35
C HIS A 49 -2.92 -9.80 -6.89
N THR A 50 -3.67 -10.69 -6.24
CA THR A 50 -5.07 -10.96 -6.61
C THR A 50 -5.95 -9.73 -6.39
N ALA A 51 -5.78 -9.02 -5.26
CA ALA A 51 -6.50 -7.79 -4.98
C ALA A 51 -6.19 -6.68 -5.99
N MET A 52 -4.92 -6.54 -6.41
CA MET A 52 -4.52 -5.61 -7.49
C MET A 52 -5.20 -5.96 -8.81
N THR A 53 -5.24 -7.25 -9.17
CA THR A 53 -5.89 -7.72 -10.39
C THR A 53 -7.40 -7.43 -10.38
N GLU A 54 -8.08 -7.74 -9.27
CA GLU A 54 -9.51 -7.50 -9.11
C GLU A 54 -9.83 -6.00 -9.21
N TYR A 55 -9.03 -5.15 -8.57
CA TYR A 55 -9.21 -3.71 -8.63
C TYR A 55 -9.08 -3.17 -10.05
N VAL A 56 -8.06 -3.61 -10.81
CA VAL A 56 -7.88 -3.20 -12.21
C VAL A 56 -9.12 -3.56 -13.04
N LEU A 57 -9.60 -4.81 -12.93
CA LEU A 57 -10.76 -5.28 -13.69
C LEU A 57 -12.03 -4.52 -13.34
N VAL A 58 -12.29 -4.30 -12.04
CA VAL A 58 -13.51 -3.62 -11.59
C VAL A 58 -13.44 -2.12 -11.81
N SER A 59 -12.25 -1.51 -11.79
CA SER A 59 -12.05 -0.09 -12.11
C SER A 59 -12.50 0.25 -13.53
N ALA A 60 -12.21 -0.62 -14.51
CA ALA A 60 -12.66 -0.48 -15.88
C ALA A 60 -14.20 -0.53 -16.02
N LEU A 61 -14.89 -1.15 -15.06
CA LEU A 61 -16.34 -1.34 -15.04
C LEU A 61 -17.05 -0.47 -13.97
N HIS A 62 -16.34 0.50 -13.38
CA HIS A 62 -16.81 1.26 -12.23
C HIS A 62 -18.18 1.93 -12.46
N SER A 63 -18.41 2.44 -13.68
CA SER A 63 -19.64 3.13 -14.06
C SER A 63 -20.90 2.29 -13.85
N LYS A 64 -20.79 0.96 -13.95
CA LYS A 64 -21.90 0.01 -13.74
C LYS A 64 -21.83 -0.71 -12.38
N TYR A 65 -20.64 -0.87 -11.80
CA TYR A 65 -20.41 -1.70 -10.61
C TYR A 65 -19.73 -0.96 -9.45
N LYS A 66 -20.26 0.20 -9.07
CA LYS A 66 -19.74 1.03 -7.96
C LYS A 66 -19.51 0.25 -6.66
N LYS A 67 -20.45 -0.62 -6.25
CA LYS A 67 -20.32 -1.41 -5.01
C LYS A 67 -19.12 -2.36 -5.07
N ALA A 68 -18.89 -3.02 -6.21
CA ALA A 68 -17.75 -3.91 -6.38
C ALA A 68 -16.44 -3.10 -6.37
N PHE A 69 -16.43 -1.92 -7.00
CA PHE A 69 -15.27 -1.04 -6.99
C PHE A 69 -14.91 -0.55 -5.58
N ASP A 70 -15.91 -0.15 -4.80
CA ASP A 70 -15.72 0.27 -3.42
C ASP A 70 -15.23 -0.90 -2.53
N LYS A 71 -15.69 -2.12 -2.81
CA LYS A 71 -15.19 -3.34 -2.16
C LYS A 71 -13.74 -3.61 -2.53
N ALA A 72 -13.37 -3.56 -3.81
CA ALA A 72 -12.01 -3.83 -4.28
C ALA A 72 -10.98 -2.86 -3.67
N LYS A 73 -11.34 -1.57 -3.47
CA LYS A 73 -10.50 -0.62 -2.72
C LYS A 73 -10.21 -1.06 -1.29
N LYS A 74 -11.25 -1.51 -0.57
CA LYS A 74 -11.09 -2.04 0.79
C LYS A 74 -10.24 -3.31 0.81
N THR A 75 -10.43 -4.20 -0.15
CA THR A 75 -9.63 -5.42 -0.27
C THR A 75 -8.15 -5.10 -0.50
N LEU A 76 -7.84 -4.10 -1.33
CA LEU A 76 -6.46 -3.62 -1.53
C LEU A 76 -5.83 -3.07 -0.26
N ASP A 77 -6.58 -2.26 0.49
CA ASP A 77 -6.10 -1.70 1.76
C ASP A 77 -5.83 -2.84 2.76
N SER A 78 -6.76 -3.79 2.94
CA SER A 78 -6.57 -4.95 3.82
C SER A 78 -5.43 -5.87 3.39
N ALA A 79 -5.23 -6.08 2.08
CA ALA A 79 -4.11 -6.88 1.59
C ALA A 79 -2.76 -6.20 1.85
N SER A 80 -2.70 -4.87 1.75
CA SER A 80 -1.51 -4.07 2.05
C SER A 80 -1.19 -4.12 3.55
N GLU A 81 -2.20 -3.98 4.41
CA GLU A 81 -2.05 -4.16 5.87
C GLU A 81 -1.57 -5.57 6.23
N GLY A 82 -2.06 -6.60 5.53
CA GLY A 82 -1.63 -7.99 5.73
C GLY A 82 -0.14 -8.23 5.47
N LEU A 83 0.45 -7.44 4.56
CA LEU A 83 1.89 -7.40 4.29
C LEU A 83 2.70 -6.55 5.30
N GLY A 84 2.02 -5.92 6.26
CA GLY A 84 2.64 -5.00 7.23
C GLY A 84 2.96 -3.63 6.66
N LEU A 85 2.28 -3.24 5.57
CA LEU A 85 2.46 -1.94 4.90
C LEU A 85 1.40 -0.95 5.39
N ASP A 86 1.77 0.33 5.46
CA ASP A 86 0.81 1.39 5.76
C ASP A 86 -0.10 1.61 4.54
N ALA A 87 -1.34 1.13 4.66
CA ALA A 87 -2.34 1.26 3.60
C ALA A 87 -2.95 2.67 3.50
N GLU A 88 -2.80 3.54 4.50
CA GLU A 88 -3.37 4.88 4.45
C GLU A 88 -2.59 5.84 3.55
N GLY A 89 -1.26 5.66 3.50
CA GLY A 89 -0.33 6.54 2.80
C GLY A 89 -0.16 7.90 3.48
N LEU A 90 0.66 8.76 2.86
CA LEU A 90 1.06 10.04 3.45
C LEU A 90 0.18 11.20 2.96
N ALA A 91 -0.35 12.00 3.89
CA ALA A 91 -1.15 13.18 3.59
C ALA A 91 -0.38 14.20 2.73
N GLY A 92 -1.02 14.70 1.66
CA GLY A 92 -0.43 15.64 0.72
C GLY A 92 0.55 15.04 -0.30
N ALA A 93 0.78 13.73 -0.25
CA ALA A 93 1.73 13.05 -1.13
C ALA A 93 1.09 11.90 -1.91
N THR A 94 1.75 11.54 -2.99
CA THR A 94 1.51 10.29 -3.72
C THR A 94 2.60 9.31 -3.30
N VAL A 95 2.21 8.20 -2.68
CA VAL A 95 3.14 7.20 -2.16
C VAL A 95 2.84 5.85 -2.80
N THR A 96 3.88 5.14 -3.21
CA THR A 96 3.78 3.74 -3.62
C THR A 96 3.65 2.88 -2.38
N ILE A 97 2.50 2.22 -2.24
CA ILE A 97 2.18 1.37 -1.09
C ILE A 97 2.79 -0.01 -1.30
N HIS A 98 2.63 -0.58 -2.49
CA HIS A 98 3.17 -1.89 -2.84
C HIS A 98 3.54 -1.97 -4.32
N GLU A 99 4.60 -2.70 -4.64
CA GLU A 99 5.07 -2.93 -6.01
C GLU A 99 5.56 -4.37 -6.16
N ASN A 100 5.23 -4.98 -7.28
CA ASN A 100 5.78 -6.24 -7.75
C ASN A 100 6.13 -6.12 -9.25
N GLU A 101 6.58 -7.21 -9.87
CA GLU A 101 7.00 -7.22 -11.27
C GLU A 101 5.89 -6.86 -12.27
N VAL A 102 4.62 -6.96 -11.87
CA VAL A 102 3.44 -6.80 -12.75
C VAL A 102 2.65 -5.52 -12.43
N PHE A 103 2.57 -5.13 -11.15
CA PHE A 103 1.68 -4.10 -10.66
C PHE A 103 2.37 -3.17 -9.67
N ARG A 104 2.01 -1.89 -9.73
CA ARG A 104 2.39 -0.86 -8.75
C ARG A 104 1.14 -0.21 -8.17
N PHE A 105 0.90 -0.45 -6.89
CA PHE A 105 -0.19 0.18 -6.14
C PHE A 105 0.30 1.48 -5.50
N THR A 106 -0.30 2.58 -5.92
CA THR A 106 0.06 3.93 -5.48
C THR A 106 -1.18 4.63 -4.92
N LYS A 107 -1.04 5.31 -3.79
CA LYS A 107 -2.13 6.05 -3.16
C LYS A 107 -1.75 7.52 -3.09
N LYS A 108 -2.64 8.39 -3.58
CA LYS A 108 -2.54 9.84 -3.42
C LYS A 108 -3.51 10.26 -2.34
N ARG A 109 -2.99 10.83 -1.25
CA ARG A 109 -3.81 11.44 -0.21
C ARG A 109 -3.71 12.94 -0.35
N ASN A 110 -4.85 13.61 -0.45
CA ASN A 110 -4.86 15.07 -0.40
C ASN A 110 -4.38 15.53 0.99
N GLN A 111 -3.89 16.76 1.11
CA GLN A 111 -3.75 17.35 2.45
C GLN A 111 -5.12 17.35 3.10
N ASP A 112 -5.18 16.93 4.36
CA ASP A 112 -6.40 17.06 5.15
C ASP A 112 -6.79 18.54 5.13
N GLY A 113 -7.97 18.84 4.60
CA GLY A 113 -8.49 20.20 4.62
C GLY A 113 -8.80 20.56 6.07
N THR A 114 -8.02 21.45 6.67
CA THR A 114 -8.39 22.06 7.95
C THR A 114 -9.66 22.88 7.75
N SER A 115 -10.81 22.29 8.04
CA SER A 115 -12.08 23.00 8.10
C SER A 115 -12.25 23.59 9.49
N THR A 116 -12.15 24.91 9.63
CA THR A 116 -12.53 25.60 10.85
C THR A 116 -14.01 25.94 10.76
N LEU A 117 -14.82 25.46 11.70
CA LEU A 117 -16.21 25.90 11.80
C LEU A 117 -16.20 27.40 12.11
N VAL A 118 -17.06 28.15 11.42
CA VAL A 118 -17.19 29.61 11.63
C VAL A 118 -17.52 29.93 13.10
N VAL A 119 -18.23 29.02 13.78
CA VAL A 119 -18.53 29.13 15.21
C VAL A 119 -17.27 29.06 16.07
N ASP A 120 -16.35 28.15 15.77
CA ASP A 120 -15.10 28.00 16.51
C ASP A 120 -14.19 29.21 16.29
N LEU A 121 -14.14 29.72 15.05
CA LEU A 121 -13.43 30.96 14.73
C LEU A 121 -14.00 32.15 15.51
N CYS A 122 -15.33 32.31 15.54
CA CYS A 122 -15.98 33.38 16.31
C CYS A 122 -15.72 33.25 17.81
N THR A 123 -15.65 32.02 18.33
CA THR A 123 -15.39 31.74 19.75
C THR A 123 -13.97 32.12 20.14
N GLU A 124 -12.98 31.77 19.30
CA GLU A 124 -11.59 32.14 19.54
C GLU A 124 -11.34 33.64 19.37
N LEU A 125 -11.99 34.29 18.41
CA LEU A 125 -11.93 35.76 18.29
C LEU A 125 -12.51 36.45 19.52
N ALA A 126 -13.60 35.92 20.10
CA ALA A 126 -14.16 36.46 21.34
C ALA A 126 -13.20 36.26 22.53
N ARG A 127 -12.49 35.12 22.61
CA ARG A 127 -11.45 34.87 23.62
C ARG A 127 -10.25 35.80 23.49
N LEU A 128 -9.91 36.19 22.28
CA LEU A 128 -8.88 37.19 21.98
C LEU A 128 -9.34 38.64 22.24
N GLY A 129 -10.56 38.84 22.74
CA GLY A 129 -11.11 40.15 23.10
C GLY A 129 -11.72 40.92 21.91
N VAL A 130 -11.94 40.27 20.77
CA VAL A 130 -12.63 40.90 19.63
C VAL A 130 -14.11 41.01 19.98
N GLU A 131 -14.63 42.24 19.91
CA GLU A 131 -16.02 42.52 20.23
C GLU A 131 -16.97 41.76 19.29
N LYS A 132 -17.89 40.97 19.85
CA LYS A 132 -18.85 40.16 19.10
C LYS A 132 -19.65 40.99 18.08
N SER A 133 -19.96 42.24 18.42
CA SER A 133 -20.69 43.17 17.55
C SER A 133 -19.93 43.50 16.25
N LEU A 134 -18.59 43.52 16.29
CA LEU A 134 -17.72 43.73 15.13
C LEU A 134 -17.65 42.46 14.27
N VAL A 135 -17.55 41.29 14.90
CA VAL A 135 -17.55 39.99 14.20
C VAL A 135 -18.88 39.76 13.48
N ASP A 136 -20.01 40.04 14.13
CA ASP A 136 -21.34 39.89 13.53
C ASP A 136 -21.55 40.85 12.34
N LYS A 137 -21.04 42.10 12.45
CA LYS A 137 -21.05 43.06 11.34
C LYS A 137 -20.16 42.62 10.19
N ALA A 138 -18.96 42.08 10.47
CA ALA A 138 -18.05 41.55 9.47
C ALA A 138 -18.67 40.34 8.75
N MET A 139 -19.27 39.42 9.51
CA MET A 139 -19.98 38.25 8.99
C MET A 139 -21.11 38.67 8.05
N LYS A 140 -21.99 39.60 8.46
CA LYS A 140 -23.08 40.11 7.61
C LYS A 140 -22.59 40.81 6.34
N LYS A 141 -21.44 41.51 6.39
CA LYS A 141 -20.84 42.15 5.21
C LYS A 141 -20.17 41.16 4.27
N ALA A 142 -19.58 40.10 4.80
CA ALA A 142 -18.92 39.05 4.04
C ALA A 142 -19.92 38.04 3.43
N THR A 143 -21.02 37.76 4.13
CA THR A 143 -22.09 36.88 3.65
C THR A 143 -23.03 37.64 2.72
N LYS A 144 -22.73 37.62 1.42
CA LYS A 144 -23.69 37.99 0.39
C LYS A 144 -24.56 36.78 0.05
N PRO A 145 -25.90 36.90 -0.04
CA PRO A 145 -26.74 35.82 -0.52
C PRO A 145 -26.36 35.53 -1.98
N LYS A 146 -25.68 34.41 -2.21
CA LYS A 146 -25.37 33.93 -3.54
C LYS A 146 -26.60 33.18 -4.04
N ARG A 147 -27.29 33.73 -5.05
CA ARG A 147 -28.33 33.00 -5.78
C ARG A 147 -27.63 31.76 -6.36
N GLY A 148 -28.07 30.56 -5.94
CA GLY A 148 -27.47 29.32 -6.42
C GLY A 148 -27.59 29.28 -7.95
N ASN A 149 -26.50 28.99 -8.64
CA ASN A 149 -26.60 28.78 -10.07
C ASN A 149 -27.19 27.39 -10.30
N THR A 150 -28.35 27.32 -10.94
CA THR A 150 -28.89 26.08 -11.47
C THR A 150 -28.30 25.88 -12.86
N TYR A 151 -27.44 24.87 -13.00
CA TYR A 151 -26.93 24.45 -14.29
C TYR A 151 -27.48 23.06 -14.59
N TYR A 152 -28.20 22.97 -15.71
CA TYR A 152 -28.49 21.71 -16.38
C TYR A 152 -27.56 21.66 -17.58
N GLU A 153 -26.69 20.65 -17.66
CA GLU A 153 -26.07 20.31 -18.92
C GLU A 153 -25.62 18.84 -18.93
N VAL A 154 -25.91 18.20 -20.06
CA VAL A 154 -25.60 16.83 -20.43
C VAL A 154 -24.72 16.96 -21.66
N GLU A 155 -23.54 16.33 -21.68
CA GLU A 155 -22.83 16.10 -22.94
C GLU A 155 -21.75 15.02 -22.82
N LEU A 156 -21.55 14.31 -23.94
CA LEU A 156 -20.50 13.34 -24.22
C LEU A 156 -19.69 13.93 -25.37
N VAL A 157 -18.38 14.08 -25.21
CA VAL A 157 -17.49 14.28 -26.37
C VAL A 157 -16.16 13.57 -26.10
N GLU A 158 -15.98 12.50 -26.88
CA GLU A 158 -14.77 11.82 -27.39
C GLU A 158 -13.56 11.60 -26.47
#